data_AF-A0A845GL60-F1
#
_entry.id   AF-A0A845GL60-F1
#
_cell.length_a   1.000
_cell.length_b   1.000
_cell.length_c   1.000
_cell.angle_alpha   90.00
_cell.angle_beta   90.00
_cell.angle_gamma   90.00
#
_symmetry.space_group_name_H-M   'P 1'
#
loop_
_entity.id
_entity.type
_entity.pdbx_description
1 polymer ?
#
loop_
_entity_poly.entity_id
_entity_poly.type
_entity_poly.pdbx_seq_one_letter_code
_entity_poly.pdbx_strand_id
1 'polypeptide(L)'
;MTMPIKFDTLEYVRTLVEAGIPKPQAEAQAQALIEAFAEATVTPSELVLLRTDFVARIEIVKHDMDTLRQIVDLLKQDMETLKQDLAILKQIVEWLQQAVETLKQDVAILKQDVATLKQDLVALKQDVAALKQDVVALKQDVATLKQDVAALKQDMVALKQDVAALKQDVAALKQDVAALKQDVATLKQDVATLKQDVAALKQDVAALKQDVAALKQDVAALRQDVAVLGRDLEALKASVKAKFTTLFWMMGISLTLNVVILVKLFS
;
A
#
# COMPACT_ATOMS: atom_id res chain seq x y z
N MET A 1 86.49 77.00 -81.62
CA MET A 1 87.93 76.65 -81.53
C MET A 1 88.06 75.20 -81.93
N THR A 2 88.33 74.96 -83.20
CA THR A 2 88.77 73.66 -83.71
C THR A 2 90.10 73.34 -83.02
N MET A 3 90.24 72.17 -82.40
CA MET A 3 91.56 71.64 -82.05
C MET A 3 92.00 70.78 -83.23
N PRO A 4 92.65 71.34 -84.26
CA PRO A 4 93.19 70.52 -85.33
C PRO A 4 94.22 69.59 -84.70
N ILE A 5 94.05 68.29 -84.90
CA ILE A 5 95.13 67.33 -84.69
C ILE A 5 96.28 67.83 -85.58
N LYS A 6 97.39 68.27 -84.98
CA LYS A 6 98.55 68.77 -85.72
C LYS A 6 99.20 67.60 -86.45
N PHE A 7 98.80 67.37 -87.70
CA PHE A 7 99.47 66.46 -88.60
C PHE A 7 100.55 67.24 -89.35
N ASP A 8 101.83 66.99 -89.02
CA ASP A 8 102.96 67.63 -89.70
C ASP A 8 103.26 66.92 -91.02
N THR A 9 102.75 67.51 -92.08
CA THR A 9 102.77 66.93 -93.43
C THR A 9 104.15 66.93 -94.02
N LEU A 10 105.02 67.86 -93.62
CA LEU A 10 106.38 67.96 -94.11
C LEU A 10 107.26 66.84 -93.52
N GLU A 11 107.09 66.54 -92.23
CA GLU A 11 107.80 65.41 -91.61
C GLU A 11 107.34 64.07 -92.20
N TYR A 12 106.03 63.92 -92.45
CA TYR A 12 105.48 62.71 -93.03
C TYR A 12 106.01 62.44 -94.46
N VAL A 13 105.99 63.46 -95.34
CA VAL A 13 106.58 63.35 -96.68
C VAL A 13 108.06 63.01 -96.60
N ARG A 14 108.81 63.67 -95.70
CA ARG A 14 110.24 63.43 -95.54
C ARG A 14 110.54 61.97 -95.17
N THR A 15 109.81 61.44 -94.19
CA THR A 15 109.97 60.05 -93.75
C THR A 15 109.68 59.06 -94.87
N LEU A 16 108.65 59.31 -95.69
CA LEU A 16 108.31 58.46 -96.83
C LEU A 16 109.38 58.52 -97.95
N VAL A 17 109.94 59.70 -98.21
CA VAL A 17 111.03 59.86 -99.18
C VAL A 17 112.32 59.18 -98.70
N GLU A 18 112.66 59.31 -97.42
CA GLU A 18 113.80 58.61 -96.80
C GLU A 18 113.62 57.08 -96.81
N ALA A 19 112.39 56.59 -96.74
CA ALA A 19 112.05 55.17 -96.90
C ALA A 19 112.09 54.66 -98.36
N GLY A 20 112.51 55.51 -99.32
CA GLY A 20 112.69 55.14 -100.72
C GLY A 20 111.47 55.34 -101.62
N ILE A 21 110.41 55.99 -101.12
CA ILE A 21 109.23 56.33 -101.95
C ILE A 21 109.55 57.57 -102.80
N PRO A 22 109.29 57.55 -104.12
CA PRO A 22 109.50 58.72 -104.97
C PRO A 22 108.74 59.95 -104.43
N LYS A 23 109.41 61.10 -104.38
CA LYS A 23 108.86 62.35 -103.82
C LYS A 23 107.43 62.70 -104.27
N PRO A 24 107.05 62.56 -105.57
CA PRO A 24 105.67 62.86 -106.00
C PRO A 24 104.63 61.94 -105.34
N GLN A 25 105.01 60.70 -105.07
CA GLN A 25 104.14 59.69 -104.45
C GLN A 25 104.06 59.87 -102.94
N ALA A 26 105.15 60.28 -102.29
CA ALA A 26 105.15 60.67 -100.88
C ALA A 26 104.29 61.92 -100.62
N GLU A 27 104.38 62.93 -101.49
CA GLU A 27 103.52 64.13 -101.44
C GLU A 27 102.04 63.80 -101.65
N ALA A 28 101.72 62.92 -102.62
CA ALA A 28 100.35 62.46 -102.83
C ALA A 28 99.79 61.67 -101.64
N GLN A 29 100.61 60.82 -101.00
CA GLN A 29 100.20 60.11 -99.79
C GLN A 29 99.96 61.04 -98.61
N ALA A 30 100.84 62.03 -98.40
CA ALA A 30 100.64 63.03 -97.36
C ALA A 30 99.37 63.86 -97.60
N GLN A 31 99.11 64.25 -98.85
CA GLN A 31 97.91 64.99 -99.23
C GLN A 31 96.64 64.18 -98.99
N ALA A 32 96.63 62.90 -99.38
CA ALA A 32 95.51 61.99 -99.11
C ALA A 32 95.29 61.79 -97.60
N LEU A 33 96.36 61.77 -96.79
CA LEU A 33 96.26 61.67 -95.34
C LEU A 33 95.69 62.95 -94.71
N ILE A 34 96.07 64.13 -95.19
CA ILE A 34 95.48 65.40 -94.73
C ILE A 34 93.98 65.44 -95.01
N GLU A 35 93.57 65.03 -96.22
CA GLU A 35 92.16 64.96 -96.59
C GLU A 35 91.40 63.97 -95.69
N ALA A 36 91.98 62.80 -95.42
CA ALA A 36 91.41 61.83 -94.49
C ALA A 36 91.29 62.36 -93.05
N PHE A 37 92.29 63.14 -92.57
CA PHE A 37 92.23 63.77 -91.24
C PHE A 37 91.32 65.00 -91.17
N ALA A 38 91.07 65.67 -92.31
CA ALA A 38 90.09 66.74 -92.42
C ALA A 38 88.64 66.22 -92.35
N GLU A 39 88.38 64.98 -92.82
CA GLU A 39 87.07 64.32 -92.67
C GLU A 39 86.85 63.77 -91.25
N ALA A 40 87.90 63.40 -90.52
CA ALA A 40 87.81 62.80 -89.19
C ALA A 40 87.87 63.82 -88.02
N THR A 41 87.36 65.04 -88.20
CA THR A 41 87.30 66.03 -87.11
C THR A 41 86.03 65.88 -86.28
N VAL A 42 86.13 65.30 -85.08
CA VAL A 42 85.04 65.34 -84.09
C VAL A 42 84.80 66.79 -83.69
N THR A 43 83.59 67.28 -83.95
CA THR A 43 83.25 68.66 -83.63
C THR A 43 82.93 68.80 -82.13
N PRO A 44 83.22 69.96 -81.50
CA PRO A 44 82.76 70.22 -80.13
C PRO A 44 81.26 70.02 -79.95
N SER A 45 80.46 70.24 -81.00
CA SER A 45 79.03 69.98 -81.03
C SER A 45 78.67 68.50 -80.88
N GLU A 46 79.42 67.59 -81.51
CA GLU A 46 79.23 66.13 -81.36
C GLU A 46 79.61 65.65 -79.95
N LEU A 47 80.66 66.21 -79.36
CA LEU A 47 81.03 65.94 -77.96
C LEU A 47 79.99 66.48 -76.96
N VAL A 48 79.39 67.64 -77.25
CA VAL A 48 78.29 68.19 -76.44
C VAL A 48 77.04 67.32 -76.59
N LEU A 49 76.70 66.84 -77.78
CA LEU A 49 75.59 65.91 -78.00
C LEU A 49 75.80 64.59 -77.25
N LEU A 50 77.00 64.00 -77.35
CA LEU A 50 77.35 62.77 -76.64
C LEU A 50 77.30 62.98 -75.12
N ARG A 51 77.84 64.09 -74.60
CA ARG A 51 77.72 64.45 -73.18
C ARG A 51 76.27 64.58 -72.76
N THR A 52 75.45 65.24 -73.58
CA THR A 52 74.03 65.46 -73.29
C THR A 52 73.26 64.14 -73.29
N ASP A 53 73.54 63.21 -74.22
CA ASP A 53 72.98 61.85 -74.23
C ASP A 53 73.40 61.05 -72.99
N PHE A 54 74.68 61.09 -72.62
CA PHE A 54 75.14 60.43 -71.39
C PHE A 54 74.50 61.00 -70.12
N VAL A 55 74.35 62.33 -70.03
CA VAL A 55 73.67 62.96 -68.90
C VAL A 55 72.20 62.55 -68.84
N ALA A 56 71.49 62.56 -69.98
CA ALA A 56 70.10 62.12 -70.05
C ALA A 56 69.94 60.64 -69.64
N ARG A 57 70.83 59.76 -70.09
CA ARG A 57 70.83 58.34 -69.66
C ARG A 57 71.14 58.18 -68.17
N ILE A 58 72.08 58.95 -67.62
CA ILE A 58 72.38 58.93 -66.18
C ILE A 58 71.17 59.42 -65.38
N GLU A 59 70.45 60.42 -65.85
CA GLU A 59 69.20 60.89 -65.22
C GLU A 59 68.10 59.84 -65.26
N ILE A 60 67.91 59.15 -66.38
CA ILE A 60 66.97 58.03 -66.49
C ILE A 60 67.37 56.91 -65.52
N VAL A 61 68.64 56.50 -65.50
CA VAL A 61 69.12 55.45 -64.59
C VAL A 61 68.96 55.86 -63.12
N LYS A 62 69.15 57.14 -62.77
CA LYS A 62 68.87 57.65 -61.42
C LYS A 62 67.38 57.55 -61.09
N HIS A 63 66.52 57.95 -62.01
CA HIS A 63 65.06 57.87 -61.81
C HIS A 63 64.59 56.41 -61.64
N ASP A 64 65.12 55.49 -62.44
CA ASP A 64 64.84 54.06 -62.32
C ASP A 64 65.36 53.51 -60.98
N MET A 65 66.55 53.95 -60.55
CA MET A 65 67.14 53.56 -59.26
C MET A 65 66.32 54.09 -58.07
N ASP A 66 65.78 55.32 -58.16
CA ASP A 66 64.88 55.88 -57.15
C ASP A 66 63.54 55.14 -57.14
N THR A 67 63.00 54.79 -58.31
CA THR A 67 61.78 53.99 -58.44
C THR A 67 61.97 52.59 -57.85
N LEU A 68 63.07 51.91 -58.17
CA LEU A 68 63.44 50.62 -57.60
C LEU A 68 63.58 50.70 -56.08
N ARG A 69 64.16 51.78 -55.56
CA ARG A 69 64.28 52.01 -54.12
C ARG A 69 62.90 52.14 -53.46
N GLN A 70 61.99 52.91 -54.05
CA GLN A 70 60.61 53.03 -53.56
C GLN A 70 59.87 51.69 -53.57
N ILE A 71 60.01 50.90 -54.64
CA ILE A 71 59.42 49.56 -54.73
C ILE A 71 59.98 48.64 -53.63
N VAL A 72 61.29 48.67 -53.39
CA VAL A 72 61.91 47.87 -52.31
C VAL A 72 61.38 48.28 -50.93
N ASP A 73 61.17 49.57 -50.70
CA ASP A 73 60.64 50.04 -49.41
C ASP A 73 59.14 49.68 -49.23
N LEU A 74 58.34 49.72 -50.30
CA LEU A 74 56.97 49.20 -50.29
C LEU A 74 56.93 47.69 -50.03
N LEU A 75 57.77 46.91 -50.71
CA LEU A 75 57.86 45.45 -50.50
C LEU A 75 58.27 45.10 -49.06
N LYS A 76 59.13 45.90 -48.43
CA LYS A 76 59.46 45.73 -47.00
C LYS A 76 58.26 46.01 -46.12
N GLN A 77 57.50 47.06 -46.41
CA GLN A 77 56.29 47.38 -45.65
C GLN A 77 55.26 46.25 -45.77
N ASP A 78 54.99 45.77 -46.98
CA ASP A 78 54.09 44.63 -47.23
C ASP A 78 54.56 43.38 -46.49
N MET A 79 55.88 43.11 -46.47
CA MET A 79 56.45 41.99 -45.74
C MET A 79 56.24 42.10 -44.22
N GLU A 80 56.32 43.31 -43.65
CA GLU A 80 56.02 43.54 -42.24
C GLU A 80 54.53 43.40 -41.93
N THR A 81 53.64 43.89 -42.80
CA THR A 81 52.19 43.66 -42.66
C THR A 81 51.86 42.17 -42.73
N LEU A 82 52.44 41.43 -43.68
CA LEU A 82 52.22 39.98 -43.80
C LEU A 82 52.69 39.21 -42.56
N LYS A 83 53.80 39.64 -41.94
CA LYS A 83 54.28 39.06 -40.67
C LYS A 83 53.30 39.32 -39.53
N GLN A 84 52.72 40.52 -39.45
CA GLN A 84 51.72 40.86 -38.43
C GLN A 84 50.44 40.03 -38.63
N ASP A 85 49.95 39.93 -39.86
CA ASP A 85 48.78 39.11 -40.19
C ASP A 85 49.00 37.64 -39.86
N LEU A 86 50.20 37.10 -40.15
CA LEU A 86 50.58 35.74 -39.77
C LEU A 86 50.58 35.55 -38.24
N ALA A 87 51.02 36.56 -37.48
CA ALA A 87 51.03 36.52 -36.02
C ALA A 87 49.60 36.49 -35.44
N ILE A 88 48.71 37.34 -35.98
CA ILE A 88 47.29 37.38 -35.61
C ILE A 88 46.62 36.05 -35.96
N LEU A 89 46.87 35.52 -37.17
CA LEU A 89 46.29 34.25 -37.60
C LEU A 89 46.70 33.11 -36.67
N LYS A 90 47.96 33.07 -36.22
CA LYS A 90 48.41 32.07 -35.24
C LYS A 90 47.65 32.16 -33.93
N GLN A 91 47.48 33.38 -33.39
CA GLN A 91 46.72 33.58 -32.15
C GLN A 91 45.25 33.16 -32.30
N ILE A 92 44.61 33.46 -33.44
CA ILE A 92 43.23 33.03 -33.73
C ILE A 92 43.15 31.50 -33.77
N VAL A 93 44.11 30.83 -34.40
CA VAL A 93 44.15 29.36 -34.46
C VAL A 93 44.28 28.76 -33.06
N GLU A 94 45.17 29.29 -32.21
CA GLU A 94 45.33 28.84 -30.82
C GLU A 94 44.04 29.03 -30.00
N TRP A 95 43.38 30.19 -30.14
CA TRP A 95 42.11 30.45 -29.47
C TRP A 95 41.00 29.50 -29.93
N LEU A 96 40.89 29.25 -31.24
CA LEU A 96 39.93 28.29 -31.79
C LEU A 96 40.19 26.87 -31.30
N GLN A 97 41.45 26.46 -31.19
CA GLN A 97 41.81 25.16 -30.63
C GLN A 97 41.36 25.02 -29.17
N GLN A 98 41.55 26.05 -28.36
CA GLN A 98 41.07 26.06 -26.96
C GLN A 98 39.54 26.01 -26.90
N ALA A 99 38.85 26.82 -27.70
CA ALA A 99 37.38 26.83 -27.74
C ALA A 99 36.80 25.47 -28.15
N VAL A 100 37.41 24.80 -29.13
CA VAL A 100 37.03 23.44 -29.54
C VAL A 100 37.23 22.44 -28.41
N GLU A 101 38.31 22.55 -27.65
CA GLU A 101 38.58 21.64 -26.54
C GLU A 101 37.59 21.83 -25.38
N THR A 102 37.26 23.09 -25.04
CA THR A 102 36.19 23.40 -24.07
C THR A 102 34.86 22.82 -24.54
N LEU A 103 34.48 23.01 -25.81
CA LEU A 103 33.23 22.49 -26.34
C LEU A 103 33.17 20.95 -26.28
N LYS A 104 34.28 20.26 -26.50
CA LYS A 104 34.34 18.79 -26.33
C LYS A 104 34.10 18.38 -24.88
N GLN A 105 34.65 19.11 -23.91
CA GLN A 105 34.43 18.84 -22.49
C GLN A 105 32.96 19.06 -22.13
N ASP A 106 32.35 20.16 -22.55
CA ASP A 106 30.93 20.43 -22.32
C ASP A 106 30.03 19.34 -22.93
N VAL A 107 30.34 18.88 -24.15
CA VAL A 107 29.62 17.77 -24.79
C VAL A 107 29.79 16.46 -24.02
N ALA A 108 30.95 16.21 -23.42
CA ALA A 108 31.19 15.02 -22.60
C ALA A 108 30.35 15.06 -21.31
N ILE A 109 30.32 16.22 -20.63
CA ILE A 109 29.49 16.44 -19.43
C ILE A 109 28.02 16.26 -19.77
N LEU A 110 27.54 16.90 -20.85
CA LEU A 110 26.14 16.79 -21.27
C LEU A 110 25.73 15.35 -21.58
N LYS A 111 26.64 14.55 -22.18
CA LYS A 111 26.39 13.11 -22.40
C LYS A 111 26.26 12.35 -21.08
N GLN A 112 27.07 12.69 -20.08
CA GLN A 112 26.97 12.09 -18.75
C GLN A 112 25.66 12.46 -18.07
N ASP A 113 25.26 13.74 -18.10
CA ASP A 113 24.00 14.20 -17.52
C ASP A 113 22.78 13.51 -18.17
N VAL A 114 22.80 13.37 -19.50
CA VAL A 114 21.76 12.63 -20.23
C VAL A 114 21.71 11.16 -19.82
N ALA A 115 22.86 10.53 -19.54
CA ALA A 115 22.91 9.16 -19.05
C ALA A 115 22.32 9.04 -17.65
N THR A 116 22.65 9.96 -16.74
CA THR A 116 22.09 10.03 -15.38
C THR A 116 20.58 10.24 -15.43
N LEU A 117 20.08 11.21 -16.20
CA LEU A 117 18.65 11.47 -16.35
C LEU A 117 17.88 10.25 -16.89
N LYS A 118 18.49 9.46 -17.77
CA LYS A 118 17.90 8.20 -18.25
C LYS A 118 17.77 7.16 -17.12
N GLN A 119 18.77 7.07 -16.25
CA GLN A 119 18.72 6.16 -15.10
C GLN A 119 17.64 6.60 -14.10
N ASP A 120 17.58 7.89 -13.78
CA ASP A 120 16.57 8.47 -12.90
C ASP A 120 15.15 8.24 -13.45
N LEU A 121 14.96 8.39 -14.77
CA LEU A 121 13.68 8.12 -15.41
C LEU A 121 13.28 6.64 -15.32
N VAL A 122 14.24 5.72 -15.37
CA VAL A 122 13.96 4.28 -15.18
C VAL A 122 13.58 3.99 -13.73
N ALA A 123 14.31 4.55 -12.76
CA ALA A 123 14.00 4.41 -11.34
C ALA A 123 12.60 4.96 -11.03
N LEU A 124 12.29 6.18 -11.49
CA LEU A 124 10.96 6.78 -11.28
C LEU A 124 9.83 5.95 -11.89
N LYS A 125 10.06 5.31 -13.04
CA LYS A 125 9.07 4.38 -13.62
C LYS A 125 8.84 3.15 -12.77
N GLN A 126 9.89 2.62 -12.12
CA GLN A 126 9.77 1.50 -11.20
C GLN A 126 9.00 1.91 -9.93
N ASP A 127 9.30 3.06 -9.36
CA ASP A 127 8.59 3.60 -8.19
C ASP A 127 7.10 3.81 -8.48
N VAL A 128 6.77 4.38 -9.66
CA VAL A 128 5.38 4.55 -10.09
C VAL A 128 4.67 3.20 -10.27
N ALA A 129 5.38 2.17 -10.75
CA ALA A 129 4.81 0.83 -10.88
C ALA A 129 4.55 0.17 -9.51
N ALA A 130 5.49 0.31 -8.57
CA ALA A 130 5.34 -0.17 -7.20
C ALA A 130 4.16 0.53 -6.49
N LEU A 131 4.09 1.86 -6.57
CA LEU A 131 3.00 2.62 -5.98
C LEU A 131 1.62 2.23 -6.55
N LYS A 132 1.54 1.88 -7.85
CA LYS A 132 0.30 1.36 -8.44
C LYS A 132 -0.10 0.01 -7.84
N GLN A 133 0.86 -0.87 -7.55
CA GLN A 133 0.59 -2.16 -6.90
C GLN A 133 0.09 -1.95 -5.47
N ASP A 134 0.75 -1.06 -4.71
CA ASP A 134 0.35 -0.71 -3.33
C ASP A 134 -1.08 -0.16 -3.29
N VAL A 135 -1.44 0.72 -4.24
CA VAL A 135 -2.81 1.25 -4.36
C VAL A 135 -3.84 0.15 -4.65
N VAL A 136 -3.48 -0.86 -5.45
CA VAL A 136 -4.36 -2.00 -5.72
C VAL A 136 -4.53 -2.86 -4.47
N ALA A 137 -3.45 -3.16 -3.76
CA ALA A 137 -3.48 -3.92 -2.50
C ALA A 137 -4.34 -3.20 -1.44
N LEU A 138 -4.13 -1.90 -1.24
CA LEU A 138 -4.90 -1.10 -0.29
C LEU A 138 -6.41 -1.09 -0.63
N LYS A 139 -6.76 -1.08 -1.92
CA LYS A 139 -8.17 -1.18 -2.34
C LYS A 139 -8.78 -2.54 -1.98
N GLN A 140 -8.02 -3.63 -2.07
CA GLN A 140 -8.47 -4.96 -1.66
C GLN A 140 -8.66 -5.03 -0.14
N ASP A 141 -7.71 -4.51 0.64
CA ASP A 141 -7.81 -4.46 2.10
C ASP A 141 -9.04 -3.67 2.57
N VAL A 142 -9.31 -2.52 1.95
CA VAL A 142 -10.50 -1.71 2.22
C VAL A 142 -11.79 -2.47 1.88
N ALA A 143 -11.80 -3.28 0.82
CA ALA A 143 -12.95 -4.09 0.46
C ALA A 143 -13.20 -5.21 1.48
N THR A 144 -12.15 -5.91 1.93
CA THR A 144 -12.22 -6.92 2.98
C THR A 144 -12.72 -6.32 4.30
N LEU A 145 -12.16 -5.19 4.73
CA LEU A 145 -12.57 -4.53 5.96
C LEU A 145 -14.06 -4.11 5.93
N LYS A 146 -14.58 -3.70 4.76
CA LYS A 146 -16.01 -3.41 4.61
C LYS A 146 -16.88 -4.65 4.79
N GLN A 147 -16.44 -5.81 4.30
CA GLN A 147 -17.15 -7.07 4.49
C GLN A 147 -17.14 -7.48 5.97
N ASP A 148 -16.00 -7.39 6.64
CA ASP A 148 -15.87 -7.70 8.07
C ASP A 148 -16.77 -6.81 8.93
N VAL A 149 -16.80 -5.50 8.65
CA VAL A 149 -17.71 -4.55 9.33
C VAL A 149 -19.18 -4.90 9.08
N ALA A 150 -19.54 -5.38 7.90
CA ALA A 150 -20.90 -5.79 7.60
C ALA A 150 -21.28 -7.07 8.37
N ALA A 151 -20.39 -8.06 8.42
CA ALA A 151 -20.57 -9.29 9.20
C ALA A 151 -20.73 -8.99 10.69
N LEU A 152 -19.85 -8.17 11.26
CA LEU A 152 -19.91 -7.79 12.67
C LEU A 152 -21.21 -7.06 13.03
N LYS A 153 -21.78 -6.27 12.10
CA LYS A 153 -23.09 -5.65 12.29
C LYS A 153 -24.22 -6.68 12.32
N GLN A 154 -24.15 -7.72 11.49
CA GLN A 154 -25.14 -8.81 11.51
C GLN A 154 -25.05 -9.60 12.82
N ASP A 155 -23.84 -9.94 13.26
CA ASP A 155 -23.61 -10.64 14.53
C ASP A 155 -24.14 -9.83 15.72
N MET A 156 -23.93 -8.52 15.73
CA MET A 156 -24.46 -7.62 16.76
C MET A 156 -26.00 -7.60 16.79
N VAL A 157 -26.65 -7.70 15.63
CA VAL A 157 -28.12 -7.78 15.56
C VAL A 157 -28.61 -9.13 16.09
N ALA A 158 -27.98 -10.23 15.70
CA ALA A 158 -28.30 -11.57 16.19
C ALA A 158 -28.13 -11.65 17.73
N LEU A 159 -27.00 -11.18 18.25
CA LEU A 159 -26.75 -11.17 19.70
C LEU A 159 -27.80 -10.34 20.47
N LYS A 160 -28.28 -9.22 19.91
CA LYS A 160 -29.37 -8.45 20.52
C LYS A 160 -30.70 -9.23 20.57
N GLN A 161 -30.99 -10.02 19.54
CA GLN A 161 -32.17 -10.89 19.52
C GLN A 161 -32.05 -12.00 20.55
N ASP A 162 -30.90 -12.66 20.64
CA ASP A 162 -30.64 -13.72 21.63
C ASP A 162 -30.77 -13.19 23.06
N VAL A 163 -30.22 -12.00 23.34
CA VAL A 163 -30.36 -11.34 24.65
C VAL A 163 -31.83 -11.01 24.96
N ALA A 164 -32.62 -10.62 23.96
CA ALA A 164 -34.05 -10.35 24.16
C ALA A 164 -34.83 -11.64 24.44
N ALA A 165 -34.55 -12.73 23.72
CA ALA A 165 -35.15 -14.04 23.94
C ALA A 165 -34.82 -14.57 25.35
N LEU A 166 -33.54 -14.52 25.75
CA LEU A 166 -33.11 -14.96 27.07
C LEU A 166 -33.80 -14.17 28.20
N LYS A 167 -34.05 -12.87 28.01
CA LYS A 167 -34.83 -12.07 28.97
C LYS A 167 -36.27 -12.55 29.11
N GLN A 168 -36.90 -12.97 28.01
CA GLN A 168 -38.26 -13.52 28.03
C GLN A 168 -38.27 -14.87 28.76
N ASP A 169 -37.31 -15.76 28.46
CA ASP A 169 -37.19 -17.07 29.12
C ASP A 169 -36.99 -16.92 30.63
N VAL A 170 -36.13 -15.98 31.06
CA VAL A 170 -35.92 -15.69 32.48
C VAL A 170 -37.20 -15.15 33.14
N ALA A 171 -38.00 -14.35 32.42
CA ALA A 171 -39.27 -13.87 32.95
C ALA A 171 -40.30 -14.99 33.09
N ALA A 172 -40.40 -15.88 32.11
CA ALA A 172 -41.26 -17.06 32.15
C ALA A 172 -40.88 -17.99 33.31
N LEU A 173 -39.59 -18.31 33.45
CA LEU A 173 -39.09 -19.15 34.54
C LEU A 173 -39.39 -18.55 35.93
N LYS A 174 -39.35 -17.22 36.08
CA LYS A 174 -39.76 -16.56 37.33
C LYS A 174 -41.25 -16.75 37.63
N GLN A 175 -42.11 -16.74 36.62
CA GLN A 175 -43.54 -17.02 36.79
C GLN A 175 -43.78 -18.47 37.19
N ASP A 176 -43.12 -19.42 36.53
CA ASP A 176 -43.22 -20.85 36.86
C ASP A 176 -42.78 -21.13 38.30
N VAL A 177 -41.67 -20.51 38.74
CA VAL A 177 -41.20 -20.63 40.13
C VAL A 177 -42.20 -20.04 41.13
N ALA A 178 -42.88 -18.95 40.76
CA ALA A 178 -43.91 -18.35 41.62
C ALA A 178 -45.15 -19.27 41.71
N ALA A 179 -45.60 -19.83 40.60
CA ALA A 179 -46.70 -20.79 40.55
C ALA A 179 -46.39 -22.04 41.38
N LEU A 180 -45.19 -22.62 41.21
CA LEU A 180 -44.77 -23.80 41.97
C LEU A 180 -44.72 -23.52 43.49
N LYS A 181 -44.32 -22.32 43.90
CA LYS A 181 -44.37 -21.92 45.32
C LYS A 181 -45.80 -21.88 45.86
N GLN A 182 -46.76 -21.42 45.06
CA GLN A 182 -48.17 -21.41 45.43
C GLN A 182 -48.71 -22.84 45.55
N ASP A 183 -48.42 -23.72 44.59
CA ASP A 183 -48.83 -25.12 44.63
C ASP A 183 -48.27 -25.85 45.86
N VAL A 184 -47.00 -25.60 46.21
CA VAL A 184 -46.38 -26.15 47.43
C VAL A 184 -47.08 -25.62 48.70
N ALA A 185 -47.52 -24.37 48.71
CA ALA A 185 -48.27 -23.82 49.84
C ALA A 185 -49.64 -24.47 49.99
N THR A 186 -50.37 -24.64 48.88
CA THR A 186 -51.66 -25.36 48.84
C THR A 186 -51.51 -26.79 49.33
N LEU A 187 -50.53 -27.54 48.80
CA LEU A 187 -50.29 -28.92 49.20
C LEU A 187 -49.97 -29.04 50.70
N LYS A 188 -49.24 -28.08 51.28
CA LYS A 188 -49.00 -28.05 52.73
C LYS A 188 -50.30 -27.88 53.53
N GLN A 189 -51.23 -27.07 53.04
CA GLN A 189 -52.54 -26.89 53.66
C GLN A 189 -53.37 -28.18 53.56
N ASP A 190 -53.43 -28.80 52.39
CA ASP A 190 -54.14 -30.07 52.19
C ASP A 190 -53.60 -31.17 53.10
N VAL A 191 -52.28 -31.28 53.24
CA VAL A 191 -51.64 -32.22 54.17
C VAL A 191 -52.01 -31.92 55.62
N ALA A 192 -52.15 -30.66 56.01
CA ALA A 192 -52.58 -30.27 57.35
C ALA A 192 -54.05 -30.66 57.62
N THR A 193 -54.94 -30.41 56.66
CA THR A 193 -56.36 -30.84 56.70
C THR A 193 -56.47 -32.35 56.82
N LEU A 194 -55.77 -33.09 55.95
CA LEU A 194 -55.78 -34.56 55.98
C LEU A 194 -55.30 -35.12 57.33
N LYS A 195 -54.32 -34.48 57.97
CA LYS A 195 -53.89 -34.86 59.33
C LYS A 195 -55.00 -34.66 60.37
N GLN A 196 -55.78 -33.59 60.26
CA GLN A 196 -56.93 -33.35 61.14
C GLN A 196 -58.02 -34.40 60.91
N ASP A 197 -58.36 -34.70 59.66
CA ASP A 197 -59.35 -35.72 59.31
C ASP A 197 -58.94 -37.10 59.84
N VAL A 198 -57.67 -37.48 59.68
CA VAL A 198 -57.14 -38.73 60.23
C VAL A 198 -57.22 -38.76 61.76
N ALA A 199 -57.01 -37.63 62.43
CA ALA A 199 -57.15 -37.55 63.89
C ALA A 199 -58.61 -37.69 64.34
N ALA A 200 -59.55 -37.04 63.63
CA ALA A 200 -60.99 -37.18 63.87
C ALA A 200 -61.45 -38.63 63.67
N LEU A 201 -61.07 -39.25 62.54
CA LEU A 201 -61.42 -40.65 62.25
C LEU A 201 -60.88 -41.60 63.33
N LYS A 202 -59.69 -41.34 63.89
CA LYS A 202 -59.18 -42.13 65.02
C LYS A 202 -60.04 -42.00 66.29
N GLN A 203 -60.59 -40.81 66.56
CA GLN A 203 -61.52 -40.60 67.68
C GLN A 203 -62.85 -41.34 67.43
N ASP A 204 -63.40 -41.25 66.23
CA ASP A 204 -64.64 -41.96 65.85
C ASP A 204 -64.47 -43.47 66.00
N VAL A 205 -63.34 -44.02 65.53
CA VAL A 205 -63.01 -45.45 65.70
C VAL A 205 -62.89 -45.83 67.18
N ALA A 206 -62.35 -44.96 68.02
CA ALA A 206 -62.26 -45.21 69.46
C ALA A 206 -63.64 -45.19 70.14
N ALA A 207 -64.50 -44.23 69.78
CA ALA A 207 -65.88 -44.15 70.26
C ALA A 207 -66.68 -45.40 69.83
N LEU A 208 -66.60 -45.79 68.56
CA LEU A 208 -67.28 -46.99 68.05
C LEU A 208 -66.82 -48.26 68.78
N LYS A 209 -65.53 -48.36 69.16
CA LYS A 209 -65.03 -49.47 69.98
C LYS A 209 -65.66 -49.49 71.38
N GLN A 210 -65.89 -48.33 71.99
CA GLN A 210 -66.59 -48.24 73.28
C GLN A 210 -68.06 -48.65 73.14
N ASP A 211 -68.75 -48.16 72.11
CA ASP A 211 -70.14 -48.54 71.83
C ASP A 211 -70.30 -50.05 71.62
N VAL A 212 -69.39 -50.66 70.85
CA VAL A 212 -69.36 -52.12 70.65
C VAL A 212 -69.11 -52.87 71.97
N ALA A 213 -68.27 -52.33 72.87
CA ALA A 213 -68.03 -52.93 74.18
C ALA A 213 -69.26 -52.84 75.09
N ALA A 214 -69.94 -51.68 75.10
CA ALA A 214 -71.19 -51.48 75.83
C ALA A 214 -72.29 -52.43 75.32
N LEU A 215 -72.48 -52.49 74.00
CA LEU A 215 -73.45 -53.40 73.39
C LEU A 215 -73.17 -54.88 73.73
N LYS A 216 -71.90 -55.28 73.82
CA LYS A 216 -71.53 -56.64 74.28
C LYS A 216 -71.94 -56.87 75.75
N GLN A 217 -71.81 -55.87 76.62
CA GLN A 217 -72.27 -55.97 78.01
C GLN A 217 -73.79 -56.07 78.07
N ASP A 218 -74.51 -55.25 77.31
CA ASP A 218 -75.98 -55.30 77.23
C ASP A 218 -76.48 -56.66 76.74
N VAL A 219 -75.83 -57.22 75.70
CA VAL A 219 -76.15 -58.58 75.22
C VAL A 219 -75.87 -59.64 76.29
N ALA A 220 -74.80 -59.50 77.07
CA ALA A 220 -74.50 -60.42 78.17
C ALA A 220 -75.54 -60.33 79.29
N ALA A 221 -75.96 -59.11 79.67
CA ALA A 221 -77.01 -58.88 80.65
C ALA A 221 -78.35 -59.46 80.17
N LEU A 222 -78.73 -59.20 78.92
CA LEU A 222 -79.96 -59.74 78.34
C LEU A 222 -79.94 -61.28 78.31
N ARG A 223 -78.79 -61.91 78.02
CA ARG A 223 -78.63 -63.37 78.12
C ARG A 223 -78.84 -63.87 79.55
N GLN A 224 -78.37 -63.14 80.55
CA GLN A 224 -78.58 -63.47 81.96
C GLN A 224 -80.06 -63.35 82.34
N ASP A 225 -80.73 -62.28 81.91
CA ASP A 225 -82.17 -62.07 82.13
C ASP A 225 -83.00 -63.19 81.49
N VAL A 226 -82.69 -63.57 80.25
CA VAL A 226 -83.32 -64.71 79.56
C VAL A 226 -83.10 -66.01 80.34
N ALA A 227 -81.91 -66.24 80.90
CA ALA A 227 -81.63 -67.41 81.72
C ALA A 227 -82.38 -67.41 83.07
N VAL A 228 -82.59 -66.24 83.68
CA VAL A 228 -83.44 -66.06 84.87
C VAL A 228 -84.89 -66.37 84.53
N LEU A 229 -85.44 -65.74 83.49
CA LEU A 229 -86.80 -66.00 83.00
C LEU A 229 -87.02 -67.47 82.67
N GLY A 230 -86.03 -68.14 82.08
CA GLY A 230 -86.07 -69.58 81.84
C GLY A 230 -86.17 -70.40 83.12
N ARG A 231 -85.43 -70.04 84.18
CA ARG A 231 -85.54 -70.67 85.50
C ARG A 231 -86.89 -70.40 86.16
N ASP A 232 -87.38 -69.17 86.09
CA ASP A 232 -88.68 -68.78 86.64
C ASP A 232 -89.82 -69.54 85.94
N LEU A 233 -89.73 -69.72 84.61
CA LEU A 233 -90.67 -70.52 83.83
C LEU A 233 -90.67 -71.99 84.27
N GLU A 234 -89.50 -72.60 84.46
CA GLU A 234 -89.40 -73.98 84.97
C GLU A 234 -89.92 -74.11 86.41
N ALA A 235 -89.64 -73.14 87.28
CA ALA A 235 -90.19 -73.09 88.63
C ALA A 235 -91.73 -72.96 88.63
N LEU A 236 -92.28 -72.10 87.77
CA LEU A 236 -93.72 -71.95 87.59
C LEU A 236 -94.36 -73.25 87.10
N LYS A 237 -93.75 -73.90 86.09
CA LYS A 237 -94.18 -75.19 85.55
C LYS A 237 -94.16 -76.28 86.62
N ALA A 238 -93.12 -76.33 87.45
CA ALA A 238 -93.03 -77.24 88.58
C ALA A 238 -94.14 -76.97 89.62
N SER A 239 -94.39 -75.71 89.97
CA SER A 239 -95.47 -75.30 90.89
C SER A 239 -96.86 -75.67 90.36
N VAL A 240 -97.14 -75.42 89.08
CA VAL A 240 -98.39 -75.83 88.41
C VAL A 240 -98.54 -77.35 88.44
N LYS A 241 -97.49 -78.10 88.08
CA LYS A 241 -97.50 -79.57 88.13
C LYS A 241 -97.75 -80.09 89.54
N ALA A 242 -97.10 -79.50 90.55
CA ALA A 242 -97.31 -79.84 91.95
C ALA A 242 -98.76 -79.59 92.37
N LYS A 243 -99.32 -78.40 92.11
CA LYS A 243 -100.74 -78.10 92.37
C LYS A 243 -101.69 -79.08 91.69
N PHE A 244 -101.44 -79.41 90.42
CA PHE A 244 -102.25 -80.39 89.69
C PHE A 244 -102.16 -81.78 90.34
N THR A 245 -100.97 -82.19 90.79
CA THR A 245 -100.75 -83.45 91.50
C THR A 245 -101.48 -83.47 92.84
N THR A 246 -101.45 -82.36 93.60
CA THR A 246 -102.19 -82.22 94.86
C THR A 246 -103.70 -82.26 94.63
N LEU A 247 -104.21 -81.54 93.62
CA LEU A 247 -105.61 -81.59 93.20
C LEU A 247 -106.03 -83.00 92.80
N PHE A 248 -105.18 -83.71 92.06
CA PHE A 248 -105.41 -85.10 91.67
C PHE A 248 -105.51 -86.02 92.89
N TRP A 249 -104.60 -85.89 93.87
CA TRP A 249 -104.68 -86.61 95.14
C TRP A 249 -105.94 -86.24 95.94
N MET A 250 -106.29 -84.95 96.03
CA MET A 250 -107.52 -84.50 96.70
C MET A 250 -108.78 -85.05 96.02
N MET A 251 -108.83 -85.07 94.69
CA MET A 251 -109.93 -85.69 93.94
C MET A 251 -109.98 -87.20 94.20
N GLY A 252 -108.84 -87.90 94.20
CA GLY A 252 -108.77 -89.32 94.53
C GLY A 252 -109.25 -89.62 95.97
N ILE A 253 -108.80 -88.83 96.94
CA ILE A 253 -109.25 -88.92 98.34
C ILE A 253 -110.75 -88.59 98.46
N SER A 254 -111.24 -87.57 97.76
CA SER A 254 -112.67 -87.21 97.76
C SER A 254 -113.54 -88.29 97.12
N LEU A 255 -113.10 -88.88 96.00
CA LEU A 255 -113.77 -90.01 95.36
C LEU A 255 -113.81 -91.22 96.30
N THR A 256 -112.70 -91.56 96.95
CA THR A 256 -112.66 -92.67 97.90
C THR A 256 -113.51 -92.39 99.15
N LEU A 257 -113.50 -91.17 99.69
CA LEU A 257 -114.42 -90.78 100.77
C LEU A 257 -115.88 -90.88 100.34
N ASN A 258 -116.24 -90.38 99.15
CA ASN A 258 -117.60 -90.49 98.64
C ASN A 258 -118.03 -91.95 98.45
N VAL A 259 -117.13 -92.81 97.95
CA VAL A 259 -117.38 -94.26 97.88
C VAL A 259 -117.59 -94.86 99.27
N VAL A 260 -116.77 -94.51 100.26
CA VAL A 260 -116.93 -94.98 101.65
C VAL A 260 -118.22 -94.48 102.29
N ILE A 261 -118.61 -93.23 102.05
CA ILE A 261 -119.87 -92.64 102.53
C ILE A 261 -121.07 -93.34 101.88
N LEU A 262 -121.01 -93.63 100.57
CA LEU A 262 -122.01 -94.44 99.87
C LEU A 262 -122.10 -95.84 100.49
N VAL A 263 -120.97 -96.53 100.73
CA VAL A 263 -120.99 -97.85 101.38
C VAL A 263 -121.61 -97.79 102.79
N LYS A 264 -121.33 -96.74 103.58
CA LYS A 264 -121.91 -96.53 104.92
C LYS A 264 -123.38 -96.10 104.94
N LEU A 265 -123.88 -95.41 103.90
CA LEU A 265 -125.30 -95.03 103.78
C LEU A 265 -126.20 -96.21 103.35
N PHE A 266 -125.60 -97.28 102.84
CA PHE A 266 -126.28 -98.50 102.38
C PHE A 266 -125.98 -99.73 103.27
N SER A 267 -125.43 -99.55 104.48
CA SER A 267 -125.28 -100.57 105.54
C SER A 267 -125.93 -100.10 106.83
#